data_AF-L7LDF4-F1
#
_entry.id   AF-L7LDF4-F1
#
_cell.length_a   1.000
_cell.length_b   1.000
_cell.length_c   1.000
_cell.angle_alpha   90.00
_cell.angle_beta   90.00
_cell.angle_gamma   90.00
#
_symmetry.space_group_name_H-M   'P 1'
#
loop_
_entity.id
_entity.type
_entity.pdbx_description
1 polymer ?
#
loop_
_entity_poly.entity_id
_entity_poly.type
_entity_poly.pdbx_seq_one_letter_code
_entity_poly.pdbx_strand_id
1 'polypeptide(L)'
;MTATSFLLSRPAGMVRGTGVAATYDSVDQAAAALRAGAPVIAGLLAFDTAAAAALLTPQQWSVQQPPIAAQAPARAVAGTSAITPP
;
A
#
# COMPACT_ATOMS: atom_id res chain seq x y z
N MET A 1 5.99 -12.07 -21.09
CA MET A 1 6.09 -10.99 -20.09
C MET A 1 4.86 -11.07 -19.20
N THR A 2 5.00 -11.18 -17.89
CA THR A 2 3.87 -11.21 -16.94
C THR A 2 3.33 -9.79 -16.74
N ALA A 3 2.02 -9.61 -16.90
CA ALA A 3 1.37 -8.31 -16.74
C ALA A 3 1.43 -7.82 -15.28
N THR A 4 1.40 -6.50 -15.09
CA THR A 4 1.26 -5.90 -13.75
C THR A 4 -0.13 -6.25 -13.21
N SER A 5 -0.19 -6.90 -12.05
CA SER A 5 -1.44 -7.28 -11.38
C SER A 5 -1.83 -6.31 -10.27
N PHE A 6 -0.84 -5.68 -9.65
CA PHE A 6 -1.06 -4.70 -8.58
C PHE A 6 0.03 -3.63 -8.58
N LEU A 7 -0.35 -2.40 -8.25
CA LEU A 7 0.56 -1.27 -8.07
C LEU A 7 0.03 -0.36 -6.95
N LEU A 8 0.86 -0.13 -5.94
CA LEU A 8 0.60 0.85 -4.89
C LEU A 8 1.72 1.88 -4.88
N SER A 9 1.41 3.12 -5.23
CA SER A 9 2.34 4.25 -5.15
C SER A 9 2.03 5.09 -3.92
N ARG A 10 3.05 5.35 -3.09
CA ARG A 10 2.98 6.20 -1.89
C ARG A 10 4.17 7.15 -1.89
N PRO A 11 4.11 8.28 -1.16
CA PRO A 11 5.26 9.17 -1.01
C PRO A 11 6.53 8.46 -0.52
N ALA A 12 6.37 7.46 0.34
CA ALA A 12 7.47 6.65 0.89
C ALA A 12 7.98 5.54 -0.06
N GLY A 13 7.38 5.38 -1.24
CA GLY A 13 7.79 4.38 -2.23
C GLY A 13 6.64 3.64 -2.91
N MET A 14 7.02 2.70 -3.75
CA MET A 14 6.15 1.93 -4.63
C MET A 14 6.21 0.44 -4.28
N VAL A 15 5.06 -0.22 -4.33
CA VAL A 15 4.95 -1.68 -4.31
C VAL A 15 4.39 -2.12 -5.64
N ARG A 16 5.03 -3.07 -6.32
CA ARG A 16 4.59 -3.62 -7.60
C ARG A 16 4.43 -5.12 -7.50
N GLY A 17 3.31 -5.64 -7.98
CA GLY A 17 3.05 -7.07 -8.19
C GLY A 17 2.88 -7.39 -9.68
N THR A 18 3.39 -8.54 -10.12
CA THR A 18 3.22 -9.05 -11.48
C THR A 18 2.69 -10.48 -11.47
N GLY A 19 1.81 -10.78 -12.43
CA GLY A 19 1.12 -12.06 -12.52
C GLY A 19 0.15 -12.31 -11.35
N VAL A 20 -0.56 -13.43 -11.41
CA VAL A 20 -1.51 -13.87 -10.39
C VAL A 20 -1.22 -15.34 -10.08
N ALA A 21 -0.88 -15.63 -8.82
CA ALA A 21 -0.67 -16.99 -8.33
C ALA A 21 -1.95 -17.56 -7.70
N ALA A 22 -2.73 -16.71 -7.03
CA ALA A 22 -4.02 -17.06 -6.44
C ALA A 22 -4.90 -15.82 -6.29
N THR A 23 -6.21 -16.01 -6.18
CA THR A 23 -7.22 -14.97 -5.95
C THR A 23 -8.12 -15.36 -4.78
N TYR A 24 -8.63 -14.38 -4.05
CA TYR A 24 -9.48 -14.57 -2.87
C TYR A 24 -10.65 -13.59 -2.91
N ASP A 25 -11.84 -14.09 -2.64
CA ASP A 25 -13.09 -13.31 -2.62
C ASP A 25 -13.50 -12.89 -1.20
N SER A 26 -12.73 -13.28 -0.19
CA SER A 26 -12.99 -12.99 1.22
C SER A 26 -11.70 -12.74 1.99
N VAL A 27 -11.81 -11.94 3.04
CA VAL A 27 -10.70 -11.62 3.94
C VAL A 27 -10.20 -12.86 4.69
N ASP A 28 -11.11 -13.77 5.06
CA ASP A 28 -10.76 -14.99 5.78
C ASP A 28 -9.91 -15.94 4.95
N GLN A 29 -10.24 -16.12 3.66
CA GLN A 29 -9.41 -16.91 2.74
C GLN A 29 -8.02 -16.29 2.56
N ALA A 30 -7.96 -14.97 2.38
CA ALA A 30 -6.69 -14.26 2.28
C ALA A 30 -5.86 -14.39 3.57
N ALA A 31 -6.48 -14.23 4.74
CA ALA A 31 -5.81 -14.40 6.03
C ALA A 31 -5.32 -15.83 6.26
N ALA A 32 -6.10 -16.83 5.84
CA ALA A 32 -5.69 -18.24 5.88
C ALA A 32 -4.49 -18.49 4.95
N ALA A 33 -4.48 -17.91 3.75
CA ALA A 33 -3.36 -18.01 2.82
C ALA A 33 -2.07 -17.35 3.37
N LEU A 34 -2.17 -16.19 4.01
CA LEU A 34 -1.03 -15.56 4.71
C LEU A 34 -0.48 -16.48 5.80
N ARG A 35 -1.37 -17.08 6.62
CA ARG A 35 -0.96 -18.05 7.65
C ARG A 35 -0.33 -19.32 7.06
N ALA A 36 -0.75 -19.71 5.86
CA ALA A 36 -0.17 -20.83 5.12
C ALA A 36 1.14 -20.49 4.39
N GLY A 37 1.60 -19.24 4.45
CA GLY A 37 2.89 -18.80 3.91
C GLY A 37 2.83 -18.00 2.61
N ALA A 38 1.66 -17.49 2.19
CA ALA A 38 1.61 -16.52 1.10
C ALA A 38 2.44 -15.27 1.47
N PRO A 39 3.36 -14.80 0.60
CA PRO A 39 4.31 -13.76 0.96
C PRO A 39 3.67 -12.37 1.03
N VAL A 40 2.69 -12.10 0.16
CA VAL A 40 1.96 -10.84 0.10
C VAL A 40 0.60 -11.09 -0.53
N ILE A 41 -0.42 -10.42 0.00
CA ILE A 41 -1.74 -10.34 -0.62
C ILE A 41 -2.05 -8.87 -0.85
N ALA A 42 -2.53 -8.55 -2.05
CA ALA A 42 -2.89 -7.20 -2.46
C ALA A 42 -4.24 -7.20 -3.15
N GLY A 43 -4.90 -6.05 -3.17
CA GLY A 43 -6.21 -5.92 -3.79
C GLY A 43 -7.07 -4.87 -3.12
N LEU A 44 -8.38 -5.04 -3.23
CA LEU A 44 -9.38 -4.09 -2.76
C LEU A 44 -10.40 -4.79 -1.86
N LEU A 45 -10.86 -4.05 -0.85
CA LEU A 45 -12.01 -4.40 -0.03
C LEU A 45 -13.19 -3.52 -0.45
N ALA A 46 -14.37 -4.12 -0.51
CA ALA A 46 -15.59 -3.35 -0.67
C ALA A 46 -15.86 -2.51 0.60
N PHE A 47 -16.60 -1.41 0.43
CA PHE A 47 -17.07 -0.61 1.58
C PHE A 47 -18.05 -1.42 2.44
N ASP A 48 -18.95 -2.17 1.81
CA ASP A 48 -19.79 -3.15 2.48
C ASP A 48 -18.96 -4.40 2.79
N THR A 49 -18.76 -4.68 4.07
CA THR A 49 -17.97 -5.83 4.53
C THR A 49 -18.64 -7.17 4.24
N ALA A 50 -19.93 -7.19 3.91
CA ALA A 50 -20.62 -8.40 3.44
C ALA A 50 -20.39 -8.68 1.96
N ALA A 51 -19.91 -7.70 1.18
CA ALA A 51 -19.62 -7.87 -0.23
C ALA A 51 -18.26 -8.55 -0.45
N ALA A 52 -18.12 -9.22 -1.61
CA ALA A 52 -16.91 -9.93 -1.98
C ALA A 52 -15.70 -8.98 -2.07
N ALA A 53 -14.55 -9.45 -1.58
CA ALA A 53 -13.27 -8.79 -1.75
C ALA A 53 -12.66 -9.13 -3.12
N ALA A 54 -11.74 -8.27 -3.59
CA ALA A 54 -10.97 -8.53 -4.81
C ALA A 54 -9.48 -8.60 -4.44
N LEU A 55 -9.06 -9.73 -3.89
CA LEU A 55 -7.70 -9.94 -3.37
C LEU A 55 -6.93 -10.97 -4.20
N LEU A 56 -5.61 -10.85 -4.26
CA LEU A 56 -4.75 -11.78 -4.96
C LEU A 56 -3.35 -11.90 -4.34
N THR A 57 -2.71 -13.04 -4.58
CA THR A 57 -1.27 -13.23 -4.39
C THR A 57 -0.59 -13.09 -5.76
N PRO A 58 0.32 -12.13 -5.96
CA PRO A 58 1.05 -12.01 -7.20
C PRO A 58 2.11 -13.12 -7.33
N GLN A 59 2.52 -13.45 -8.56
CA GLN A 59 3.60 -14.41 -8.78
C GLN A 59 4.96 -13.84 -8.38
N GLN A 60 5.15 -12.54 -8.60
CA GLN A 60 6.35 -11.80 -8.21
C GLN A 60 5.94 -10.45 -7.65
N TRP A 61 6.71 -9.94 -6.69
CA TRP A 61 6.50 -8.62 -6.13
C TRP A 61 7.81 -7.94 -5.79
N SER A 62 7.80 -6.61 -5.77
CA SER A 62 8.92 -5.80 -5.33
C SER A 62 8.46 -4.56 -4.59
N VAL A 63 9.32 -4.07 -3.70
CA VAL A 63 9.15 -2.79 -3.02
C VAL A 63 10.32 -1.91 -3.43
N GLN A 64 10.00 -0.73 -3.95
CA GLN A 64 10.97 0.28 -4.31
C GLN A 64 10.75 1.50 -3.43
N GLN A 65 11.64 1.73 -2.46
CA GLN A 65 11.64 2.94 -1.66
C GLN A 65 12.64 3.92 -2.27
N PRO A 66 12.27 5.19 -2.54
CA PRO A 66 13.26 6.20 -2.85
C PRO A 66 14.19 6.36 -1.63
N PRO A 67 15.49 6.63 -1.84
CA PRO A 67 16.38 7.00 -0.74
C PRO A 67 15.75 8.16 0.03
N ILE A 68 15.59 8.01 1.34
CA ILE A 68 15.14 9.13 2.19
C ILE A 68 16.27 10.15 2.18
N ALA A 69 16.09 11.23 1.42
CA ALA A 69 17.04 12.33 1.42
C ALA A 69 17.16 12.87 2.85
N ALA A 70 18.38 12.94 3.37
CA ALA A 70 18.63 13.58 4.66
C ALA A 70 18.16 15.04 4.57
N GLN A 71 17.22 15.43 5.42
CA GLN A 71 16.80 16.82 5.57
C GLN A 71 17.43 17.37 6.86
N ALA A 72 18.06 18.55 6.76
CA ALA A 72 18.46 19.28 7.96
C ALA A 72 17.20 19.56 8.81
N PRO A 73 17.27 19.49 10.16
CA PRO A 73 16.17 19.88 11.03
C PRO A 73 15.63 21.25 10.60
N ALA A 74 14.30 21.36 10.45
CA ALA A 74 13.69 22.63 10.10
C ALA A 74 14.12 23.68 11.13
N ARG A 75 14.82 24.73 10.68
CA ARG A 75 15.23 25.82 11.55
C ARG A 75 13.96 26.50 12.05
N ALA A 76 13.75 26.54 13.36
CA ALA A 76 12.61 27.22 13.94
C ALA A 76 12.62 28.68 13.49
N VAL A 77 11.63 29.06 12.68
CA VAL A 77 11.36 30.47 12.36
C VAL A 77 10.31 30.91 13.36
N ALA A 78 10.66 31.85 14.23
CA ALA A 78 9.70 32.48 15.12
C ALA A 78 8.72 33.30 14.27
N GLY A 79 7.56 32.72 13.95
CA GLY A 79 6.47 33.42 13.30
C GLY A 79 5.68 34.23 14.32
N THR A 80 5.67 35.56 14.18
CA THR A 80 4.72 36.39 14.92
C THR A 80 3.39 36.36 14.16
N SER A 81 2.36 35.72 14.72
CA SER A 81 1.00 35.82 14.19
C SER A 81 0.35 37.07 14.76
N ALA A 82 0.12 38.08 13.92
CA ALA A 82 -0.75 39.19 14.28
C ALA A 82 -2.21 38.75 14.08
N ILE A 83 -3.00 38.86 15.14
CA ILE A 83 -4.45 38.64 15.08
C ILE A 83 -5.05 39.99 14.69
N THR A 84 -5.67 40.09 13.51
CA THR A 84 -6.49 41.27 13.14
C THR A 84 -7.90 41.06 13.67
N PRO A 85 -8.37 41.83 14.67
CA PRO A 85 -9.77 41.79 15.09
C PRO A 85 -10.70 42.40 14.02
N PRO A 86 -11.98 42.00 14.00
CA PRO A 86 -12.98 42.48 13.03
C PRO A 86 -13.35 43.95 13.21
#